data_AF-A0A5M6CKZ4-F1
#
_entry.id   AF-A0A5M6CKZ4-F1
#
_cell.length_a   1.000
_cell.length_b   1.000
_cell.length_c   1.000
_cell.angle_alpha   90.00
_cell.angle_beta   90.00
_cell.angle_gamma   90.00
#
_symmetry.space_group_name_H-M   'P 1'
#
loop_
_entity.id
_entity.type
_entity.pdbx_description
1 polymer ?
#
loop_
_entity_poly.entity_id
_entity_poly.type
_entity_poly.pdbx_seq_one_letter_code
_entity_poly.pdbx_strand_id
1 'polypeptide(L)'
;MSATWYECKVKYRKLDETGKQKVVTEPYLVDALSYTEAEKRINEEMKAFISEEFKITNITMANYAEIHPFENADRWFKSKISLLAYDEESGKERKTNFYLLIQANDVKEAFDNTIIIMKNTMGDFTIPTISESAIADVFPYFSGEEGDAEKLEQFNNLKNANLENDQWKENKDAALIDALEV
;
A
#
# COMPACT_ATOMS: atom_id res chain seq x y z
N MET A 1 18.35 -1.16 -4.63
CA MET A 1 18.58 -1.40 -3.19
C MET A 1 17.37 -2.11 -2.58
N SER A 2 17.48 -2.78 -1.43
CA SER A 2 16.29 -3.33 -0.72
C SER A 2 15.49 -2.18 -0.10
N ALA A 3 14.21 -2.03 -0.47
CA ALA A 3 13.32 -1.01 0.06
C ALA A 3 13.18 -1.13 1.59
N THR A 4 13.16 0.00 2.29
CA THR A 4 12.93 0.06 3.75
C THR A 4 11.70 0.91 4.01
N TRP A 5 10.62 0.25 4.39
CA TRP A 5 9.32 0.88 4.54
C TRP A 5 9.12 1.47 5.94
N TYR A 6 8.58 2.68 5.99
CA TYR A 6 8.17 3.39 7.20
C TYR A 6 6.67 3.68 7.15
N GLU A 7 5.95 3.31 8.21
CA GLU A 7 4.56 3.74 8.43
C GLU A 7 4.56 5.10 9.13
N CYS A 8 4.09 6.12 8.43
CA CYS A 8 3.96 7.50 8.88
C CYS A 8 2.48 7.81 9.17
N LYS A 9 2.13 8.07 10.43
CA LYS A 9 0.76 8.45 10.80
C LYS A 9 0.58 9.95 10.69
N VAL A 10 -0.21 10.40 9.73
CA VAL A 10 -0.47 11.81 9.47
C VAL A 10 -1.86 12.18 9.96
N LYS A 11 -1.93 13.25 10.76
CA LYS A 11 -3.16 13.80 11.30
C LYS A 11 -3.48 15.12 10.61
N TYR A 12 -4.66 15.24 10.02
CA TYR A 12 -5.08 16.42 9.27
C TYR A 12 -6.60 16.57 9.29
N ARG A 13 -7.09 17.70 8.76
CA ARG A 13 -8.53 17.96 8.60
C ARG A 13 -8.95 17.59 7.19
N LYS A 14 -9.99 16.76 7.09
CA LYS A 14 -10.68 16.43 5.83
C LYS A 14 -12.12 16.91 5.93
N LEU A 15 -12.70 17.34 4.81
CA LEU A 15 -14.14 17.57 4.71
C LEU A 15 -14.84 16.21 4.61
N ASP A 16 -15.79 15.98 5.51
CA ASP A 16 -16.66 14.81 5.47
C ASP A 16 -17.74 14.97 4.39
N GLU A 17 -18.45 13.89 4.06
CA GLU A 17 -19.54 13.86 3.06
C GLU A 17 -20.67 14.88 3.35
N THR A 18 -20.75 15.34 4.60
CA THR A 18 -21.72 16.35 5.08
C THR A 18 -21.19 17.79 5.03
N GLY A 19 -20.00 18.02 4.48
CA GLY A 19 -19.33 19.33 4.44
C GLY A 19 -18.72 19.77 5.79
N LYS A 20 -18.71 18.90 6.80
CA LYS A 20 -18.11 19.19 8.12
C LYS A 20 -16.62 18.86 8.12
N GLN A 21 -15.80 19.77 8.65
CA GLN A 21 -14.39 19.48 8.89
C GLN A 21 -14.24 18.45 10.02
N LYS A 22 -13.62 17.31 9.70
CA LYS A 22 -13.29 16.25 10.66
C LYS A 22 -11.79 16.05 10.70
N VAL A 23 -11.26 15.90 11.91
CA VAL A 23 -9.85 15.56 12.10
C VAL A 23 -9.71 14.04 11.99
N VAL A 24 -8.86 13.60 11.06
CA VAL A 24 -8.57 12.18 10.81
C VAL A 24 -7.08 11.92 11.03
N THR A 25 -6.74 10.67 11.33
CA THR A 25 -5.36 10.21 11.41
C THR A 25 -5.23 8.98 10.54
N GLU A 26 -4.46 9.09 9.46
CA GLU A 26 -4.30 8.03 8.47
C GLU A 26 -2.82 7.59 8.42
N PRO A 27 -2.56 6.28 8.34
CA PRO A 27 -1.21 5.76 8.17
C PRO A 27 -0.84 5.68 6.69
N TYR A 28 0.30 6.25 6.34
CA TYR A 28 0.88 6.21 4.99
C TYR A 28 2.17 5.41 5.03
N LEU A 29 2.45 4.64 3.98
CA LEU A 29 3.68 3.89 3.89
C LEU A 29 4.67 4.64 2.99
N VAL A 30 5.90 4.84 3.45
CA VAL A 30 6.93 5.58 2.72
C VAL A 30 8.19 4.75 2.70
N ASP A 31 8.78 4.56 1.53
CA ASP A 31 10.12 3.99 1.43
C ASP A 31 11.17 5.10 1.60
N ALA A 32 12.15 4.83 2.46
CA ALA A 32 13.20 5.78 2.83
C ALA A 32 14.40 5.03 3.43
N LEU A 33 15.57 5.67 3.51
CA LEU A 33 16.77 5.07 4.12
C LEU A 33 16.86 5.36 5.63
N SER A 34 16.10 6.33 6.14
CA SER A 34 16.13 6.74 7.54
C SER A 34 14.83 7.40 8.01
N TYR A 35 14.62 7.48 9.34
CA TYR A 35 13.47 8.18 9.93
C TYR A 35 13.38 9.65 9.51
N THR A 36 14.52 10.36 9.46
CA THR A 36 14.57 11.77 9.05
C THR A 36 14.17 11.94 7.59
N GLU A 37 14.59 11.00 6.74
CA GLU A 37 14.21 11.01 5.33
C GLU A 37 12.74 10.67 5.13
N ALA A 38 12.22 9.66 5.85
CA ALA A 38 10.80 9.33 5.84
C ALA A 38 9.94 10.54 6.25
N GLU A 39 10.35 11.27 7.31
CA GLU A 39 9.68 12.50 7.75
C GLU A 39 9.72 13.59 6.67
N LYS A 40 10.86 13.79 6.03
CA LYS A 40 10.99 14.78 4.96
C LYS A 40 10.09 14.45 3.78
N ARG A 41 10.13 13.20 3.30
CA ARG A 41 9.37 12.74 2.14
C ARG A 41 7.87 12.84 2.37
N ILE A 42 7.36 12.31 3.50
CA ILE A 42 5.93 12.40 3.78
C ILE A 42 5.48 13.85 3.92
N ASN A 43 6.32 14.75 4.46
CA ASN A 43 5.99 16.17 4.49
C ASN A 43 5.86 16.78 3.07
N GLU A 44 6.69 16.37 2.12
CA GLU A 44 6.64 16.85 0.74
C GLU A 44 5.40 16.33 0.01
N GLU A 45 5.12 15.03 0.13
CA GLU A 45 3.92 14.40 -0.46
C GLU A 45 2.65 15.03 0.11
N MET A 46 2.50 15.09 1.44
CA MET A 46 1.27 15.58 2.06
C MET A 46 1.01 17.07 1.77
N LYS A 47 2.03 17.89 1.53
CA LYS A 47 1.86 19.30 1.11
C LYS A 47 1.22 19.44 -0.27
N ALA A 48 1.43 18.46 -1.15
CA ALA A 48 0.79 18.47 -2.47
C ALA A 48 -0.70 18.14 -2.37
N PHE A 49 -1.08 17.28 -1.41
CA PHE A 49 -2.46 16.81 -1.24
C PHE A 49 -3.28 17.65 -0.27
N ILE A 50 -2.67 18.25 0.76
CA ILE A 50 -3.37 18.96 1.84
C ILE A 50 -2.98 20.43 1.81
N SER A 51 -3.95 21.29 1.49
CA SER A 51 -3.77 22.74 1.54
C SER A 51 -3.79 23.32 2.96
N GLU A 52 -4.37 22.60 3.93
CA GLU A 52 -4.41 22.96 5.35
C GLU A 52 -3.20 22.44 6.16
N GLU A 53 -3.14 22.80 7.44
CA GLU A 53 -2.11 22.29 8.36
C GLU A 53 -2.31 20.80 8.65
N PHE A 54 -1.24 20.01 8.51
CA PHE A 54 -1.17 18.61 8.93
C PHE A 54 -0.04 18.40 9.94
N LYS A 55 -0.12 17.31 10.68
CA LYS A 55 0.89 16.91 11.66
C LYS A 55 1.23 15.44 11.53
N ILE A 56 2.53 15.13 11.43
CA ILE A 56 3.03 13.76 11.57
C ILE A 56 3.02 13.42 13.06
N THR A 57 2.31 12.35 13.42
CA THR A 57 2.09 11.93 14.82
C THR A 57 2.98 10.77 15.23
N ASN A 58 3.38 9.93 14.28
CA ASN A 58 4.26 8.80 14.52
C ASN A 58 4.97 8.37 13.23
N ILE A 59 6.19 7.87 13.35
CA ILE A 59 6.94 7.23 12.27
C ILE A 59 7.53 5.94 12.82
N THR A 60 7.17 4.80 12.23
CA THR A 60 7.65 3.48 12.66
C THR A 60 8.10 2.66 11.47
N MET A 61 9.21 1.95 11.62
CA MET A 61 9.66 1.02 10.59
C MET A 61 8.66 -0.12 10.42
N ALA A 62 8.20 -0.33 9.19
CA ALA A 62 7.24 -1.35 8.82
C ALA A 62 7.96 -2.59 8.28
N ASN A 63 7.55 -3.76 8.76
CA ASN A 63 8.11 -5.03 8.33
C ASN A 63 7.33 -5.56 7.12
N TYR A 64 7.53 -4.94 5.95
CA TYR A 64 7.07 -5.43 4.65
C TYR A 64 8.29 -5.74 3.79
N ALA A 65 8.32 -6.93 3.21
CA ALA A 65 9.36 -7.32 2.28
C ALA A 65 9.12 -6.69 0.90
N GLU A 66 7.86 -6.69 0.46
CA GLU A 66 7.46 -6.16 -0.85
C GLU A 66 6.05 -5.59 -0.81
N ILE A 67 5.78 -4.64 -1.70
CA ILE A 67 4.49 -3.98 -1.88
C ILE A 67 4.04 -4.19 -3.33
N HIS A 68 2.80 -4.64 -3.51
CA HIS A 68 2.25 -5.02 -4.80
C HIS A 68 0.91 -4.30 -5.04
N PRO A 69 0.89 -3.21 -5.82
CA PRO A 69 -0.35 -2.60 -6.29
C PRO A 69 -1.05 -3.50 -7.32
N PHE A 70 -2.38 -3.40 -7.42
CA PHE A 70 -3.20 -4.14 -8.38
C PHE A 70 -4.25 -3.21 -9.00
N GLU A 71 -4.62 -3.49 -10.25
CA GLU A 71 -5.67 -2.74 -10.92
C GLU A 71 -7.03 -2.99 -10.26
N ASN A 72 -7.89 -1.97 -10.28
CA ASN A 72 -9.27 -2.03 -9.80
C ASN A 72 -9.41 -2.42 -8.32
N ALA A 73 -8.42 -2.09 -7.50
CA ALA A 73 -8.43 -2.36 -6.07
C ALA A 73 -8.03 -1.11 -5.27
N ASP A 74 -8.78 -0.83 -4.21
CA ASP A 74 -8.67 0.37 -3.38
C ASP A 74 -8.09 0.08 -1.98
N ARG A 75 -8.17 -1.17 -1.52
CA ARG A 75 -7.78 -1.57 -0.17
C ARG A 75 -6.46 -2.34 -0.14
N TRP A 76 -5.72 -2.14 0.94
CA TRP A 76 -4.48 -2.85 1.19
C TRP A 76 -4.67 -4.02 2.16
N PHE A 77 -4.06 -5.16 1.85
CA PHE A 77 -4.04 -6.35 2.69
C PHE A 77 -2.61 -6.75 3.02
N LYS A 78 -2.37 -7.05 4.30
CA LYS A 78 -1.14 -7.64 4.79
C LYS A 78 -1.23 -9.16 4.70
N SER A 79 -0.43 -9.74 3.82
CA SER A 79 -0.29 -11.18 3.65
C SER A 79 0.98 -11.67 4.31
N LYS A 80 0.87 -12.63 5.23
CA LYS A 80 2.02 -13.30 5.84
C LYS A 80 2.37 -14.50 4.99
N ILE A 81 3.63 -14.61 4.58
CA ILE A 81 4.16 -15.76 3.83
C ILE A 81 5.13 -16.51 4.72
N SER A 82 5.02 -17.83 4.71
CA SER A 82 5.93 -18.76 5.38
C SER A 82 6.58 -19.66 4.33
N LEU A 83 7.85 -19.39 4.00
CA LEU A 83 8.67 -20.28 3.17
C LEU A 83 9.25 -21.40 4.03
N LEU A 84 9.16 -22.62 3.50
CA LEU A 84 9.80 -23.82 4.04
C LEU A 84 10.95 -24.17 3.11
N ALA A 85 12.17 -23.96 3.58
CA ALA A 85 13.37 -24.36 2.86
C ALA A 85 13.99 -25.58 3.54
N TYR A 86 14.24 -26.62 2.75
CA TYR A 86 15.02 -27.77 3.20
C TYR A 86 16.51 -27.49 2.94
N ASP A 87 17.31 -27.52 3.99
CA ASP A 87 18.76 -27.36 3.91
C ASP A 87 19.40 -28.75 3.79
N GLU A 88 19.85 -29.10 2.58
CA GLU A 88 20.47 -30.41 2.29
C GLU A 88 21.78 -30.65 3.06
N GLU A 89 22.50 -29.60 3.47
CA GLU A 89 23.73 -29.74 4.26
C GLU A 89 23.44 -30.04 5.74
N SER A 90 22.41 -29.41 6.32
CA SER A 90 22.10 -29.58 7.74
C SER A 90 20.99 -30.58 8.06
N GLY A 91 20.22 -31.01 7.07
CA GLY A 91 19.07 -31.90 7.22
C GLY A 91 17.92 -31.28 8.04
N LYS A 92 17.93 -29.96 8.21
CA LYS A 92 16.95 -29.21 9.01
C LYS A 92 16.07 -28.37 8.10
N GLU A 93 14.78 -28.34 8.43
CA GLU A 93 13.83 -27.44 7.82
C GLU A 93 13.98 -26.04 8.42
N ARG A 94 14.22 -25.03 7.57
CA ARG A 94 14.21 -23.62 7.97
C ARG A 94 12.89 -23.00 7.52
N LYS A 95 12.15 -22.47 8.49
CA LYS A 95 10.95 -21.66 8.24
C LYS A 95 11.30 -20.18 8.27
N THR A 96 11.10 -19.49 7.15
CA THR A 96 11.30 -18.04 7.04
C THR A 96 9.96 -17.35 6.81
N ASN A 97 9.68 -16.31 7.58
CA ASN A 97 8.45 -15.52 7.45
C ASN A 97 8.76 -14.13 6.91
N PHE A 98 7.95 -13.67 5.98
CA PHE A 98 7.95 -12.28 5.51
C PHE A 98 6.51 -11.83 5.26
N TYR A 99 6.34 -10.53 5.08
CA TYR A 99 5.04 -9.92 4.87
C TYR A 99 5.03 -9.17 3.56
N LEU A 100 3.94 -9.34 2.81
CA LEU A 100 3.64 -8.62 1.59
C LEU A 100 2.47 -7.68 1.88
N LEU A 101 2.49 -6.49 1.30
CA LEU A 101 1.33 -5.61 1.25
C LEU A 101 0.77 -5.65 -0.16
N ILE A 102 -0.48 -6.08 -0.31
CA ILE A 102 -1.13 -6.37 -1.60
C ILE A 102 -2.40 -5.54 -1.71
N GLN A 103 -2.63 -4.91 -2.85
CA GLN A 103 -3.94 -4.32 -3.16
C GLN A 103 -4.94 -5.40 -3.58
N ALA A 104 -6.15 -5.32 -3.04
CA ALA A 104 -7.28 -6.16 -3.38
C ALA A 104 -8.59 -5.53 -2.87
N ASN A 105 -9.75 -6.00 -3.33
CA ASN A 105 -11.05 -5.56 -2.84
C ASN A 105 -11.53 -6.39 -1.63
N ASP A 106 -11.12 -7.66 -1.56
CA ASP A 106 -11.48 -8.57 -0.46
C ASP A 106 -10.35 -9.57 -0.12
N VAL A 107 -10.54 -10.34 0.95
CA VAL A 107 -9.55 -11.33 1.43
C VAL A 107 -9.28 -12.44 0.42
N LYS A 108 -10.28 -12.83 -0.38
CA LYS A 108 -10.14 -13.88 -1.39
C LYS A 108 -9.27 -13.38 -2.54
N GLU A 109 -9.54 -12.18 -3.04
CA GLU A 109 -8.72 -11.55 -4.07
C GLU A 109 -7.30 -11.30 -3.57
N ALA A 110 -7.13 -10.85 -2.32
CA ALA A 110 -5.80 -10.70 -1.71
C ALA A 110 -5.02 -12.02 -1.67
N PHE A 111 -5.71 -13.15 -1.41
CA PHE A 111 -5.12 -14.48 -1.48
C PHE A 111 -4.70 -14.84 -2.91
N ASP A 112 -5.60 -14.67 -3.88
CA ASP A 112 -5.36 -15.00 -5.28
C ASP A 112 -4.18 -14.17 -5.83
N ASN A 113 -4.14 -12.86 -5.54
CA ASN A 113 -3.05 -11.95 -5.89
C ASN A 113 -1.73 -12.36 -5.23
N THR A 114 -1.75 -12.76 -3.96
CA THR A 114 -0.57 -13.32 -3.28
C THR A 114 -0.05 -14.56 -3.99
N ILE A 115 -0.92 -15.48 -4.41
CA ILE A 115 -0.53 -16.70 -5.13
C ILE A 115 0.11 -16.36 -6.48
N ILE A 116 -0.41 -15.36 -7.20
CA ILE A 116 0.16 -14.90 -8.48
C ILE A 116 1.59 -14.39 -8.28
N ILE A 117 1.81 -13.54 -7.28
CA ILE A 117 3.14 -13.00 -6.95
C ILE A 117 4.12 -14.13 -6.61
N MET A 118 3.68 -15.07 -5.77
CA MET A 118 4.51 -16.16 -5.26
C MET A 118 4.74 -17.29 -6.29
N LYS A 119 4.06 -17.27 -7.45
CA LYS A 119 4.08 -18.35 -8.43
C LYS A 119 5.48 -18.68 -8.97
N ASN A 120 6.37 -17.68 -9.02
CA ASN A 120 7.75 -17.84 -9.51
C ASN A 120 8.77 -18.01 -8.38
N THR A 121 8.34 -18.06 -7.12
CA THR A 121 9.24 -18.26 -5.99
C THR A 121 9.73 -19.70 -5.97
N MET A 122 11.04 -19.89 -5.85
CA MET A 122 11.62 -21.21 -5.64
C MET A 122 11.35 -21.65 -4.19
N GLY A 123 10.59 -22.75 -4.02
CA GLY A 123 10.36 -23.40 -2.74
C GLY A 123 8.90 -23.43 -2.31
N ASP A 124 8.60 -24.31 -1.36
CA ASP A 124 7.26 -24.45 -0.81
C ASP A 124 6.94 -23.28 0.11
N PHE A 125 5.76 -22.69 -0.06
CA PHE A 125 5.27 -21.64 0.81
C PHE A 125 3.85 -21.92 1.28
N THR A 126 3.52 -21.31 2.41
CA THR A 126 2.16 -21.26 2.93
C THR A 126 1.81 -19.81 3.24
N ILE A 127 0.51 -19.49 3.23
CA ILE A 127 -0.03 -18.17 3.59
C ILE A 127 -0.81 -18.33 4.90
N PRO A 128 -0.19 -18.15 6.08
CA PRO A 128 -0.86 -18.45 7.35
C PRO A 128 -1.93 -17.41 7.72
N THR A 129 -1.82 -16.18 7.20
CA THR A 129 -2.71 -15.07 7.59
C THR A 129 -2.77 -14.02 6.49
N ILE A 130 -3.97 -13.55 6.21
CA ILE A 130 -4.24 -12.34 5.43
C ILE A 130 -5.15 -11.46 6.27
N SER A 131 -4.78 -10.19 6.43
CA SER A 131 -5.57 -9.21 7.18
C SER A 131 -5.62 -7.89 6.43
N GLU A 132 -6.77 -7.24 6.46
CA GLU A 132 -6.89 -5.87 5.97
C GLU A 132 -5.95 -4.92 6.74
N SER A 133 -5.32 -4.02 5.99
CA SER A 133 -4.38 -3.03 6.48
C SER A 133 -5.05 -1.66 6.52
N ALA A 134 -4.71 -0.86 7.54
CA ALA A 134 -5.20 0.51 7.65
C ALA A 134 -4.44 1.51 6.76
N ILE A 135 -3.41 1.05 6.02
CA ILE A 135 -2.60 1.89 5.14
C ILE A 135 -3.50 2.58 4.11
N ALA A 136 -3.46 3.92 4.10
CA ALA A 136 -4.24 4.74 3.20
C ALA A 136 -3.59 4.83 1.82
N ASP A 137 -2.28 5.07 1.77
CA ASP A 137 -1.53 5.16 0.52
C ASP A 137 -0.06 4.77 0.73
N VAL A 138 0.63 4.44 -0.37
CA VAL A 138 2.03 4.03 -0.40
C VAL A 138 2.82 4.95 -1.32
N PHE A 139 3.94 5.46 -0.80
CA PHE A 139 4.88 6.35 -1.45
C PHE A 139 6.25 5.66 -1.62
N PRO A 140 6.44 4.90 -2.71
CA PRO A 140 7.70 4.24 -3.01
C PRO A 140 8.88 5.21 -3.21
N TYR A 141 10.10 4.74 -2.93
CA TYR A 141 11.35 5.49 -3.07
C TYR A 141 11.93 5.23 -4.44
N PHE A 142 12.45 6.28 -5.07
CA PHE A 142 13.05 6.20 -6.40
C PHE A 142 14.37 6.96 -6.38
N SER A 143 15.48 6.23 -6.53
CA SER A 143 16.82 6.81 -6.68
C SER A 143 17.08 7.33 -8.11
N GLY A 144 16.18 7.04 -9.06
CA GLY A 144 16.39 7.34 -10.48
C GLY A 144 17.33 6.37 -11.21
N GLU A 145 17.64 5.22 -10.59
CA GLU A 145 18.38 4.13 -11.25
C GLU A 145 17.49 3.44 -12.30
N GLU A 146 18.08 3.01 -13.43
CA GLU A 146 17.36 2.56 -14.64
C GLU A 146 16.36 1.39 -14.40
N GLY A 147 16.46 0.64 -13.30
CA GLY A 147 15.50 -0.42 -12.93
C GLY A 147 14.38 0.00 -11.98
N ASP A 148 14.50 1.14 -11.30
CA ASP A 148 13.48 1.67 -10.40
C ASP A 148 12.49 2.58 -11.14
N ALA A 149 12.88 3.12 -12.30
CA ALA A 149 12.04 3.95 -13.17
C ALA A 149 10.91 3.14 -13.85
N GLU A 150 11.16 1.92 -14.33
CA GLU A 150 10.12 1.09 -14.95
C GLU A 150 9.08 0.63 -13.91
N LYS A 151 9.54 0.28 -12.70
CA LYS A 151 8.66 -0.08 -11.58
C LYS A 151 7.85 1.11 -11.08
N LEU A 152 8.44 2.31 -11.10
CA LEU A 152 7.74 3.57 -10.82
C LEU A 152 6.61 3.80 -11.82
N GLU A 153 6.91 3.72 -13.12
CA GLU A 153 5.92 3.95 -14.16
C GLU A 153 4.77 2.94 -14.03
N GLN A 154 5.09 1.67 -13.79
CA GLN A 154 4.07 0.65 -13.57
C GLN A 154 3.24 0.95 -12.30
N PHE A 155 3.88 1.30 -11.18
CA PHE A 155 3.19 1.65 -9.93
C PHE A 155 2.27 2.87 -10.11
N ASN A 156 2.77 3.92 -10.75
CA ASN A 156 2.02 5.15 -11.00
C ASN A 156 0.87 4.92 -11.97
N ASN A 157 1.07 4.12 -13.03
CA ASN A 157 0.01 3.79 -13.97
C ASN A 157 -1.12 3.02 -13.28
N LEU A 158 -0.79 2.06 -12.42
CA LEU A 158 -1.77 1.32 -11.62
C LEU A 158 -2.51 2.25 -10.65
N LYS A 159 -1.78 3.13 -9.96
CA LYS A 159 -2.36 4.13 -9.06
C LYS A 159 -3.32 5.08 -9.78
N ASN A 160 -2.91 5.62 -10.93
CA ASN A 160 -3.70 6.56 -11.71
C ASN A 160 -4.94 5.87 -12.30
N ALA A 161 -4.82 4.64 -12.80
CA ALA A 161 -5.96 3.87 -13.28
C ALA A 161 -7.00 3.64 -12.17
N ASN A 162 -6.56 3.36 -10.94
CA ASN A 162 -7.47 3.22 -9.80
C ASN A 162 -8.17 4.55 -9.45
N LEU A 163 -7.44 5.67 -9.44
CA LEU A 163 -8.01 7.00 -9.22
C LEU A 163 -9.07 7.39 -10.27
N GLU A 164 -8.80 7.12 -11.56
CA GLU A 164 -9.75 7.39 -12.64
C GLU A 164 -11.01 6.55 -12.52
N ASN A 165 -10.86 5.27 -12.15
CA ASN A 165 -11.99 4.37 -11.93
C ASN A 165 -12.87 4.81 -10.76
N ASP A 166 -12.28 5.27 -9.65
CA ASP A 166 -13.03 5.76 -8.49
C ASP A 166 -13.81 7.03 -8.82
N GLN A 167 -13.19 7.99 -9.53
CA GLN A 167 -13.88 9.20 -10.01
C GLN A 167 -15.04 8.86 -10.95
N TRP A 168 -14.89 7.87 -11.82
CA TRP A 168 -15.97 7.44 -12.71
C TRP A 168 -17.14 6.83 -11.94
N LYS A 169 -16.88 6.00 -10.92
CA LYS A 169 -17.92 5.42 -10.05
C LYS A 169 -18.68 6.53 -9.31
N GLU A 170 -17.98 7.45 -8.65
CA GLU A 170 -18.60 8.57 -7.93
C GLU A 170 -19.49 9.43 -8.85
N ASN A 171 -19.00 9.77 -10.04
CA ASN A 171 -19.77 10.56 -11.01
C ASN A 171 -21.04 9.83 -11.49
N LYS A 172 -20.97 8.51 -11.65
CA LYS A 172 -22.11 7.70 -12.07
C LYS A 172 -23.16 7.58 -10.97
N ASP A 173 -22.74 7.38 -9.73
CA ASP A 173 -23.64 7.30 -8.58
C ASP A 173 -24.32 8.65 -8.32
N ALA A 174 -23.59 9.76 -8.43
CA ALA A 174 -24.15 11.11 -8.35
C ALA A 174 -25.21 11.36 -9.44
N ALA A 175 -24.93 10.95 -10.69
CA ALA A 175 -25.89 11.06 -11.79
C ALA A 175 -27.15 10.18 -11.60
N LEU A 176 -27.00 9.01 -10.95
CA LEU A 176 -28.13 8.13 -10.65
C LEU A 176 -29.04 8.71 -9.57
N ILE A 177 -28.46 9.36 -8.56
CA ILE A 177 -29.21 10.05 -7.50
C ILE A 177 -30.00 11.22 -8.08
N ASP A 178 -29.38 12.07 -8.90
CA ASP A 178 -30.05 13.20 -9.56
C ASP A 178 -31.21 12.75 -10.45
N ALA A 179 -31.09 11.58 -11.09
CA ALA A 179 -32.16 10.99 -11.90
C ALA A 179 -33.33 10.39 -11.09
N LEU A 180 -33.13 10.10 -9.79
CA LEU A 180 -34.15 9.55 -8.88
C LEU A 180 -34.88 10.64 -8.07
N GLU A 181 -34.33 11.85 -8.02
CA GLU A 181 -34.94 13.01 -7.35
C GLU A 181 -35.88 13.84 -8.26
N VAL A 182 -36.12 13.39 -9.50
CA VAL A 182 -37.08 13.94 -10.49
C VAL A 182 -38.32 13.07 -10.61
#